data_AF-L9ZIK4-F1
#
_entry.id   AF-L9ZIK4-F1
#
_cell.length_a   1.000
_cell.length_b   1.000
_cell.length_c   1.000
_cell.angle_alpha   90.00
_cell.angle_beta   90.00
_cell.angle_gamma   90.00
#
_symmetry.space_group_name_H-M   'P 1'
#
loop_
_entity.id
_entity.type
_entity.pdbx_description
1 polymer ?
#
loop_
_entity_poly.entity_id
_entity_poly.type
_entity_poly.pdbx_seq_one_letter_code
_entity_poly.pdbx_strand_id
1 'polypeptide(L)'
;MSRSTNDPEVVRVSQKGQTTIPKALREKFGIETPGEVFVHEEDERIVIEPVPSPDELHGIHAGGRESGTVTDRVRELKDADHRREEGPLERLRPNSDE
;
A
#
# COMPACT_ATOMS: atom_id res chain seq x y z
N MET A 1 22.96 -31.31 -4.46
CA MET A 1 24.11 -30.42 -4.18
C MET A 1 23.55 -29.06 -3.84
N SER A 2 23.34 -28.79 -2.54
CA SER A 2 22.75 -27.54 -2.06
C SER A 2 23.87 -26.54 -1.82
N ARG A 3 23.97 -25.51 -2.66
CA ARG A 3 24.92 -24.42 -2.47
C ARG A 3 24.32 -23.49 -1.40
N SER A 4 25.02 -23.35 -0.28
CA SER A 4 24.68 -22.36 0.75
C SER A 4 24.60 -20.97 0.11
N THR A 5 23.54 -20.24 0.41
CA THR A 5 23.03 -19.04 -0.29
C THR A 5 23.86 -17.75 -0.05
N ASN A 6 25.16 -17.87 0.19
CA ASN A 6 26.06 -16.75 0.53
C ASN A 6 27.21 -16.51 -0.45
N ASP A 7 27.35 -17.30 -1.51
CA ASP A 7 28.35 -17.02 -2.54
C ASP A 7 27.85 -15.92 -3.49
N PRO A 8 28.68 -14.92 -3.83
CA PRO A 8 28.35 -13.93 -4.86
C PRO A 8 28.15 -14.60 -6.21
N GLU A 9 27.03 -14.29 -6.88
CA GLU A 9 26.74 -14.74 -8.24
C GLU A 9 27.15 -13.65 -9.25
N VAL A 10 27.96 -14.02 -10.25
CA VAL A 10 28.37 -13.10 -11.30
C VAL A 10 27.27 -13.03 -12.35
N VAL A 11 26.62 -11.87 -12.45
CA VAL A 11 25.61 -11.57 -13.46
C VAL A 11 26.17 -10.65 -14.55
N ARG A 12 25.66 -10.80 -15.78
CA ARG A 12 26.04 -9.91 -16.89
C ARG A 12 25.22 -8.63 -16.84
N VAL A 13 25.86 -7.52 -17.19
CA VAL A 13 25.21 -6.23 -17.41
C VAL A 13 25.13 -5.98 -18.91
N SER A 14 23.96 -5.61 -19.40
CA SER A 14 23.77 -5.27 -20.81
C SER A 14 24.46 -3.94 -21.15
N GLN A 15 24.65 -3.66 -22.44
CA GLN A 15 25.17 -2.36 -22.89
C GLN A 15 24.30 -1.17 -22.45
N LYS A 16 23.02 -1.41 -22.12
CA LYS A 16 22.08 -0.41 -21.62
C LYS A 16 22.11 -0.30 -20.09
N GLY A 17 23.01 -0.99 -19.40
CA GLY A 17 23.11 -0.96 -17.94
C GLY A 17 22.07 -1.84 -17.22
N GLN A 18 21.39 -2.76 -17.92
CA GLN A 18 20.40 -3.62 -17.31
C GLN A 18 21.03 -4.92 -16.82
N THR A 19 20.64 -5.39 -15.64
CA THR A 19 20.95 -6.74 -15.16
C THR A 19 19.70 -7.40 -14.59
N THR A 20 19.72 -8.73 -14.53
CA THR A 20 18.59 -9.52 -14.02
C THR A 20 18.90 -9.97 -12.61
N ILE A 21 17.97 -9.74 -11.68
CA ILE A 21 18.07 -10.26 -10.32
C ILE A 21 17.77 -11.78 -10.35
N PRO A 22 18.71 -12.65 -9.93
CA PRO A 22 18.51 -14.10 -9.88
C PRO A 22 17.25 -14.49 -9.11
N LYS A 23 16.57 -15.55 -9.56
CA LYS A 23 15.30 -16.01 -8.97
C LYS A 23 15.40 -16.24 -7.47
N ALA A 24 16.47 -16.87 -7.00
CA ALA A 24 16.69 -17.14 -5.59
C ALA A 24 16.75 -15.88 -4.72
N LEU A 25 17.33 -14.78 -5.24
CA LEU A 25 17.34 -13.50 -4.53
C LEU A 25 15.98 -12.82 -4.57
N ARG A 26 15.28 -12.84 -5.71
CA ARG A 26 13.92 -12.30 -5.80
C ARG A 26 12.97 -12.96 -4.81
N GLU A 27 12.98 -14.28 -4.74
CA GLU A 27 12.13 -15.05 -3.80
C GLU A 27 12.51 -14.77 -2.33
N LYS A 28 13.81 -14.69 -2.04
CA LYS A 28 14.30 -14.42 -0.68
C LYS A 28 13.91 -13.04 -0.17
N PHE A 29 13.91 -12.03 -1.04
CA PHE A 29 13.63 -10.63 -0.68
C PHE A 29 12.22 -10.18 -1.07
N GLY A 30 11.34 -11.09 -1.52
CA GLY A 30 9.95 -10.76 -1.86
C GLY A 30 9.81 -9.81 -3.05
N ILE A 31 10.74 -9.82 -4.00
CA ILE A 31 10.69 -8.95 -5.19
C ILE A 31 9.81 -9.62 -6.24
N GLU A 32 8.56 -9.18 -6.33
CA GLU A 32 7.60 -9.66 -7.34
C GLU A 32 7.97 -9.18 -8.75
N THR A 33 7.51 -9.92 -9.77
CA THR A 33 7.67 -9.52 -11.16
C THR A 33 6.36 -9.62 -11.94
N PRO A 34 5.95 -8.56 -12.68
CA PRO A 34 6.59 -7.24 -12.77
C PRO A 34 6.47 -6.47 -11.44
N GLY A 35 7.50 -5.70 -11.08
CA GLY A 35 7.56 -4.97 -9.81
C GLY A 35 8.62 -3.88 -9.82
N GLU A 36 8.72 -3.13 -8.71
CA GLU A 36 9.62 -1.98 -8.54
C GLU A 36 10.57 -2.22 -7.35
N VAL A 37 11.76 -1.62 -7.40
CA VAL A 37 12.79 -1.70 -6.36
C VAL A 37 13.43 -0.33 -6.14
N PHE A 38 13.83 -0.04 -4.90
CA PHE A 38 14.72 1.07 -4.60
C PHE A 38 16.15 0.69 -4.96
N VAL A 39 16.88 1.60 -5.60
CA VAL A 39 18.29 1.43 -5.95
C VAL A 39 19.05 2.65 -5.47
N HIS A 40 20.03 2.45 -4.58
CA HIS A 40 20.85 3.53 -4.03
C HIS A 40 22.27 3.02 -3.69
N GLU A 41 23.15 3.96 -3.33
CA GLU A 41 24.55 3.68 -2.96
C GLU A 41 24.71 3.70 -1.43
N GLU A 42 25.38 2.70 -0.88
CA GLU A 42 25.79 2.61 0.52
C GLU A 42 27.14 1.88 0.60
N ASP A 43 28.12 2.42 1.34
CA ASP A 43 29.44 1.80 1.56
C ASP A 43 30.12 1.26 0.29
N GLU A 44 30.14 2.07 -0.78
CA GLU A 44 30.71 1.70 -2.10
C GLU A 44 30.02 0.51 -2.77
N ARG A 45 28.76 0.24 -2.41
CA ARG A 45 27.91 -0.84 -2.96
C ARG A 45 26.62 -0.29 -3.51
N ILE A 46 26.09 -0.96 -4.53
CA ILE A 46 24.72 -0.74 -4.99
C ILE A 46 23.80 -1.61 -4.14
N VAL A 47 22.91 -0.98 -3.41
CA VAL A 47 21.87 -1.63 -2.60
C VAL A 47 20.56 -1.65 -3.39
N ILE A 48 19.89 -2.80 -3.38
CA ILE A 48 18.59 -3.01 -4.03
C ILE A 48 17.61 -3.49 -2.98
N GLU A 49 16.52 -2.74 -2.76
CA GLU A 49 15.48 -3.06 -1.78
C GLU A 49 14.10 -3.15 -2.46
N PRO A 50 13.22 -4.06 -2.02
CA PRO A 50 11.84 -4.09 -2.51
C PRO A 50 11.10 -2.80 -2.13
N VAL A 51 10.24 -2.30 -3.01
CA VAL A 51 9.30 -1.23 -2.65
C VAL A 51 8.16 -1.85 -1.82
N PRO A 52 7.92 -1.37 -0.58
CA PRO A 52 6.83 -1.89 0.24
C PRO A 52 5.49 -1.51 -0.39
N SER A 53 4.56 -2.45 -0.38
CA SER A 53 3.20 -2.25 -0.85
C SER A 53 2.45 -1.26 0.06
N PRO A 54 1.41 -0.57 -0.45
CA PRO A 54 0.55 0.27 0.37
C PRO A 54 -0.06 -0.45 1.59
N ASP A 55 -0.33 -1.75 1.45
CA ASP A 55 -0.83 -2.61 2.53
C ASP A 55 0.21 -2.84 3.65
N GLU A 56 1.49 -2.87 3.31
CA GLU A 56 2.62 -2.95 4.26
C GLU A 56 2.97 -1.60 4.88
N LEU A 57 2.68 -0.51 4.15
CA LEU A 57 2.85 0.87 4.61
C LEU A 57 1.71 1.35 5.52
N HIS A 58 0.79 0.47 5.94
CA HIS A 58 -0.14 0.81 7.00
C HIS A 58 0.66 1.32 8.21
N GLY A 59 0.56 2.62 8.45
CA GLY A 59 1.48 3.34 9.34
C GLY A 59 1.44 2.86 10.80
N ILE A 60 2.11 3.61 11.67
CA ILE A 60 2.24 3.44 13.14
C ILE A 60 0.92 3.24 13.96
N HIS A 61 -0.21 3.00 13.31
CA HIS A 61 -1.52 2.69 13.88
C HIS A 61 -2.21 1.46 13.25
N ALA A 62 -1.52 0.68 12.42
CA ALA A 62 -2.06 -0.50 11.71
C ALA A 62 -2.41 -1.69 12.62
N GLY A 63 -1.91 -1.71 13.85
CA GLY A 63 -1.93 -2.88 14.73
C GLY A 63 -3.27 -3.22 15.39
N GLY A 64 -4.44 -2.85 14.85
CA GLY A 64 -5.68 -3.25 15.52
C GLY A 64 -7.02 -2.81 14.93
N ARG A 65 -7.11 -2.56 13.61
CA ARG A 65 -8.39 -2.19 13.02
C ARG A 65 -8.71 -3.10 11.85
N GLU A 66 -9.75 -3.91 12.01
CA GLU A 66 -10.34 -4.67 10.91
C GLU A 66 -10.80 -3.69 9.82
N SER A 67 -10.43 -4.00 8.57
CA SER A 67 -10.83 -3.22 7.40
C SER A 67 -12.36 -3.12 7.37
N GLY A 68 -12.91 -1.90 7.35
CA GLY A 68 -14.36 -1.65 7.30
C GLY A 68 -14.96 -0.95 8.52
N THR A 69 -14.43 -1.15 9.73
CA THR A 69 -15.00 -0.57 10.97
C THR A 69 -15.09 0.96 10.99
N VAL A 70 -14.09 1.65 10.44
CA VAL A 70 -14.06 3.13 10.43
C VAL A 70 -15.07 3.68 9.43
N THR A 71 -15.19 3.06 8.25
CA THR A 71 -16.14 3.47 7.21
C THR A 71 -17.58 3.27 7.64
N ASP A 72 -17.89 2.21 8.38
CA ASP A 72 -19.24 1.97 8.89
C ASP A 72 -19.63 2.99 9.96
N ARG A 73 -18.68 3.38 10.83
CA ARG A 73 -18.92 4.42 11.83
C ARG A 73 -19.19 5.79 11.19
N VAL A 74 -18.50 6.11 10.10
CA VAL A 74 -18.73 7.36 9.35
C VAL A 74 -20.10 7.36 8.67
N ARG A 75 -20.55 6.22 8.12
CA ARG A 75 -21.90 6.09 7.55
C ARG A 75 -22.98 6.30 8.61
N GLU A 76 -22.84 5.64 9.76
CA GLU A 76 -23.80 5.76 10.87
C GLU A 76 -23.94 7.22 11.36
N LEU A 77 -22.82 7.95 11.45
CA LEU A 77 -22.82 9.37 11.82
C LEU A 77 -23.51 10.24 10.77
N LYS A 78 -23.27 10.00 9.47
CA LYS A 78 -23.95 10.71 8.38
C LYS A 78 -25.46 10.46 8.39
N ASP A 79 -25.89 9.23 8.61
CA ASP A 79 -27.32 8.88 8.68
C ASP A 79 -28.00 9.49 9.92
N ALA A 80 -27.25 9.69 11.00
CA ALA A 80 -27.74 10.39 12.19
C ALA A 80 -27.82 11.91 12.00
N ASP A 81 -26.86 12.51 11.28
CA ASP A 81 -26.91 13.92 10.87
C ASP A 81 -28.10 14.16 9.94
N HIS A 82 -28.27 13.35 8.90
CA HIS A 82 -29.37 13.48 7.94
C HIS A 82 -30.74 13.45 8.62
N ARG A 83 -30.97 12.48 9.53
CA ARG A 83 -32.23 12.41 10.29
C ARG A 83 -32.48 13.62 11.19
N ARG A 84 -31.42 14.24 11.72
CA ARG A 84 -31.54 15.48 12.50
C ARG A 84 -31.86 16.69 11.62
N GLU A 85 -31.36 16.71 10.40
CA GLU A 85 -31.58 17.77 9.43
C GLU A 85 -32.95 17.64 8.71
N GLU A 86 -33.47 16.44 8.53
CA GLU A 86 -34.78 16.21 7.90
C GLU A 86 -35.98 16.65 8.77
N GLY A 87 -35.87 16.57 10.10
CA GLY A 87 -36.95 16.96 11.02
C GLY A 87 -37.32 18.47 11.00
N PRO A 88 -36.36 19.39 10.85
CA PRO A 88 -36.66 20.82 10.71
C PRO A 88 -37.11 21.30 9.32
N LEU A 89 -36.74 20.60 8.23
CA LEU A 89 -37.00 21.07 6.85
C LEU A 89 -38.48 20.97 6.44
N GLU A 90 -39.26 20.13 7.11
CA GLU A 90 -40.69 19.95 6.80
C GLU A 90 -41.56 21.10 7.33
N ARG A 91 -41.05 21.90 8.29
CA ARG A 91 -41.75 23.06 8.86
C ARG A 91 -41.55 24.36 8.07
N LEU A 92 -40.62 24.34 7.11
CA LEU A 92 -40.23 25.49 6.28
C LEU A 92 -40.72 25.35 4.83
N ARG A 93 -41.48 24.31 4.49
CA ARG A 93 -42.24 24.32 3.23
C ARG A 93 -43.39 25.31 3.42
N PRO A 94 -43.39 26.48 2.75
CA PRO A 94 -44.59 27.28 2.72
C PRO A 94 -45.67 26.42 2.06
N ASN A 95 -46.84 26.33 2.69
CA ASN A 95 -48.02 25.85 2.00
C ASN A 95 -48.18 26.71 0.75
N SER A 96 -48.02 26.10 -0.41
CA SER A 96 -48.46 26.69 -1.67
C SER A 96 -49.98 26.63 -1.67
N ASP A 97 -50.63 27.48 -0.88
CA ASP A 97 -52.07 27.71 -0.94
C ASP A 97 -52.32 29.09 -1.56
N GLU A 98 -53.03 29.01 -2.70
CA GLU A 98 -53.69 30.04 -3.54
C GLU A 98 -52.84 30.89 -4.52
#